data_AF-A0A0Q9TYM6-F1
#
_entry.id   AF-A0A0Q9TYM6-F1
#
_cell.length_a   1.000
_cell.length_b   1.000
_cell.length_c   1.000
_cell.angle_alpha   90.00
_cell.angle_beta   90.00
_cell.angle_gamma   90.00
#
_symmetry.space_group_name_H-M   'P 1'
#
loop_
_entity.id
_entity.type
_entity.pdbx_description
1 polymer ?
#
loop_
_entity_poly.entity_id
_entity_poly.type
_entity_poly.pdbx_seq_one_letter_code
_entity_poly.pdbx_strand_id
1 'polypeptide(L)'
;MSLWTALLVAAAIAFGLKLAGHLVPAHLLDAPRVRRITAALPIALLAALVATQAFTGPDGALVLDARAVAVGVAVVALLLRAPFIVVVVLGAATAALLRALGWA
;
A
#
# COMPACT_ATOMS: atom_id res chain seq x y z
N MET A 1 -3.05 21.38 19.79
CA MET A 1 -1.73 21.03 19.23
C MET A 1 -1.46 21.94 18.06
N SER A 2 -0.34 22.68 18.05
CA SER A 2 0.05 23.46 16.87
C SER A 2 0.67 22.54 15.82
N LEU A 3 0.59 22.92 14.54
CA LEU A 3 1.22 22.16 13.44
C LEU A 3 2.71 21.90 13.73
N TRP A 4 3.39 22.90 14.30
CA TRP A 4 4.78 22.79 14.73
C TRP A 4 5.02 21.75 15.83
N THR A 5 4.12 21.64 16.82
CA THR A 5 4.26 20.61 17.85
C THR A 5 4.06 19.21 17.27
N ALA A 6 3.08 19.01 16.38
CA ALA A 6 2.89 17.73 15.70
C ALA A 6 4.11 17.34 14.84
N LEU A 7 4.70 18.32 14.14
CA LEU A 7 5.85 18.10 13.26
C LEU A 7 7.12 17.73 14.03
N LEU A 8 7.39 18.43 15.14
CA LEU A 8 8.52 18.11 16.03
C LEU A 8 8.36 16.73 16.67
N VAL A 9 7.15 16.38 17.10
CA VAL A 9 6.87 15.05 17.66
C VAL A 9 7.06 13.96 16.59
N ALA A 10 6.53 14.14 15.39
CA ALA A 10 6.73 13.19 14.29
C ALA A 10 8.21 13.01 13.94
N ALA A 11 8.98 14.09 13.90
CA ALA A 11 10.42 14.05 13.66
C ALA A 11 11.16 13.29 14.76
N ALA A 12 10.82 13.55 16.04
CA ALA A 12 11.41 12.84 17.18
C ALA A 12 11.09 11.34 17.16
N ILE A 13 9.85 10.96 16.82
CA ILE A 13 9.44 9.56 16.66
C ILE A 13 10.21 8.89 15.52
N ALA A 14 10.30 9.53 14.35
CA ALA A 14 11.03 9.00 13.20
C ALA A 14 12.53 8.80 13.52
N PHE A 15 13.14 9.76 14.21
CA PHE A 15 14.52 9.66 14.67
C PHE A 15 14.70 8.53 15.69
N GLY A 16 13.83 8.45 16.69
CA GLY A 16 13.85 7.40 17.71
C GLY A 16 13.72 6.00 17.10
N LEU A 17 12.85 5.83 16.10
CA LEU A 17 12.69 4.57 15.39
C LEU A 17 13.94 4.18 14.60
N LYS A 18 14.58 5.15 13.93
CA LYS A 18 15.85 4.93 13.22
C LYS A 18 16.99 4.56 14.17
N LEU A 19 17.09 5.25 15.31
CA LEU A 19 18.09 4.96 16.33
C LEU A 19 17.86 3.59 16.95
N ALA A 20 16.61 3.25 17.29
CA ALA A 20 16.25 1.93 17.79
C ALA A 20 16.67 0.83 16.80
N GLY A 21 16.37 0.99 15.50
CA GLY A 21 16.80 0.06 14.46
C GLY A 21 18.32 -0.07 14.32
N HIS A 22 19.08 1.00 14.55
CA HIS A 22 20.55 0.96 14.54
C HIS A 22 21.14 0.21 15.74
N LEU A 23 20.47 0.27 16.88
CA LEU A 23 20.88 -0.43 18.11
C LEU A 23 20.52 -1.92 18.09
N VAL A 24 19.69 -2.37 17.14
CA VAL A 24 19.29 -3.79 17.03
C VAL A 24 20.51 -4.64 16.65
N PRO A 25 20.84 -5.67 17.46
CA PRO A 25 21.93 -6.60 17.14
C PRO A 25 21.71 -7.35 15.82
N ALA A 26 22.77 -7.47 15.01
CA ALA A 26 22.72 -8.14 13.70
C ALA A 26 22.24 -9.60 13.77
N HIS A 27 22.61 -10.33 14.83
CA HIS A 27 22.22 -11.73 15.01
C HIS A 27 20.70 -11.96 15.10
N LEU A 28 19.93 -10.95 15.52
CA LEU A 28 18.46 -11.02 15.53
C LEU A 28 17.87 -10.86 14.13
N LEU A 29 18.53 -10.10 13.26
CA LEU A 29 18.11 -9.85 11.87
C LEU A 29 18.50 -11.01 10.94
N ASP A 30 19.58 -11.72 11.26
CA ASP A 30 20.07 -12.86 10.46
C ASP A 30 19.18 -14.11 10.55
N ALA A 31 18.29 -14.16 11.55
CA ALA A 31 17.34 -15.24 11.71
C ALA A 31 16.49 -15.40 10.43
N PRO A 32 16.41 -16.61 9.84
CA PRO A 32 15.77 -16.84 8.54
C PRO A 32 14.29 -16.43 8.52
N ARG A 33 13.62 -16.47 9.68
CA ARG A 33 12.22 -16.01 9.83
C ARG A 33 12.12 -14.48 9.74
N VAL A 34 12.99 -13.75 10.43
CA VAL A 34 12.99 -12.28 10.45
C VAL A 34 13.25 -11.75 9.05
N ARG A 35 14.25 -12.28 8.34
CA ARG A 35 14.58 -11.91 6.96
C ARG A 35 13.42 -12.10 5.98
N ARG A 36 12.65 -13.19 6.10
CA ARG A 36 11.48 -13.42 5.24
C ARG A 36 10.37 -12.40 5.50
N ILE A 37 10.12 -12.07 6.77
CA ILE A 37 9.09 -11.11 7.15
C ILE A 37 9.47 -9.70 6.71
N THR A 38 10.69 -9.26 6.97
CA THR A 38 11.15 -7.91 6.58
C THR A 38 11.19 -7.72 5.07
N ALA A 39 11.51 -8.76 4.29
CA ALA A 39 11.42 -8.72 2.83
C ALA A 39 9.98 -8.61 2.32
N ALA A 40 9.01 -9.21 3.01
CA ALA A 40 7.60 -9.15 2.64
C ALA A 40 6.88 -7.89 3.15
N LEU A 41 7.43 -7.22 4.16
CA LEU A 41 6.80 -6.08 4.85
C LEU A 41 6.38 -4.96 3.88
N PRO A 42 7.23 -4.48 2.95
CA PRO A 42 6.84 -3.40 2.03
C PRO A 42 5.67 -3.81 1.14
N ILE A 43 5.71 -5.04 0.60
CA ILE A 43 4.66 -5.56 -0.28
C ILE A 43 3.37 -5.74 0.51
N ALA A 44 3.43 -6.27 1.73
CA ALA A 44 2.28 -6.46 2.60
C ALA A 44 1.63 -5.14 3.00
N LEU A 45 2.43 -4.12 3.37
CA LEU A 45 1.94 -2.79 3.74
C LEU A 45 1.32 -2.07 2.54
N LEU A 46 1.94 -2.14 1.36
CA LEU A 46 1.38 -1.58 0.13
C LEU A 46 0.10 -2.31 -0.30
N ALA A 47 0.07 -3.64 -0.20
CA ALA A 47 -1.13 -4.43 -0.50
C ALA A 47 -2.27 -4.11 0.47
N ALA A 48 -1.98 -3.97 1.76
CA ALA A 48 -2.96 -3.56 2.76
C ALA A 48 -3.48 -2.14 2.49
N LEU A 49 -2.61 -1.20 2.12
CA LEU A 49 -3.00 0.16 1.72
C LEU A 49 -3.92 0.14 0.51
N VAL A 50 -3.57 -0.61 -0.54
CA VAL A 50 -4.41 -0.73 -1.74
C VAL A 50 -5.75 -1.36 -1.40
N ALA A 51 -5.78 -2.39 -0.54
CA ALA A 51 -7.01 -3.03 -0.10
C ALA A 51 -7.91 -2.05 0.67
N THR A 52 -7.38 -1.31 1.65
CA THR A 52 -8.17 -0.31 2.38
C THR A 52 -8.64 0.82 1.47
N GLN A 53 -7.79 1.29 0.57
CA GLN A 53 -8.16 2.33 -0.41
C GLN A 53 -9.17 1.87 -1.46
N ALA A 54 -9.28 0.57 -1.71
CA ALA A 54 -10.20 0.00 -2.69
C ALA A 54 -11.55 -0.41 -2.10
N PHE A 55 -11.58 -0.80 -0.81
CA PHE A 55 -12.77 -1.36 -0.17
C PHE A 55 -13.34 -0.49 0.96
N THR A 56 -12.64 0.54 1.43
CA THR A 56 -13.11 1.41 2.53
C THR A 56 -13.53 2.78 2.01
N GLY A 57 -14.81 3.12 2.22
CA GLY A 57 -15.37 4.44 1.92
C GLY A 57 -15.07 5.48 3.02
N PRO A 58 -15.50 6.75 2.82
CA PRO A 58 -15.23 7.87 3.73
C PRO A 58 -15.62 7.61 5.20
N ASP A 59 -16.72 6.86 5.42
CA ASP A 59 -17.28 6.59 6.74
C ASP A 59 -16.88 5.22 7.32
N GLY A 60 -15.91 4.54 6.71
CA GLY A 60 -15.52 3.18 7.11
C GLY A 60 -16.45 2.08 6.59
N ALA A 61 -17.49 2.44 5.82
CA ALA A 61 -18.35 1.48 5.15
C ALA A 61 -17.59 0.72 4.05
N LEU A 62 -17.91 -0.57 3.88
CA LEU A 62 -17.42 -1.35 2.75
C LEU A 62 -18.09 -0.83 1.47
N VAL A 63 -17.29 -0.24 0.59
CA VAL A 63 -17.74 0.27 -0.71
C VAL A 63 -16.96 -0.43 -1.81
N LEU A 64 -17.66 -0.86 -2.86
CA LEU A 64 -17.04 -1.30 -4.10
C LEU A 64 -16.80 -0.07 -4.99
N ASP A 65 -15.70 0.66 -4.74
CA ASP A 65 -15.24 1.76 -5.60
C ASP A 65 -14.72 1.18 -6.94
N ALA A 66 -14.73 2.00 -7.99
CA ALA A 66 -14.02 1.77 -9.24
C ALA A 66 -12.59 1.21 -9.07
N ARG A 67 -11.92 1.53 -7.96
CA ARG A 67 -10.60 0.98 -7.59
C ARG A 67 -10.61 -0.54 -7.45
N ALA A 68 -11.63 -1.13 -6.83
CA ALA A 68 -11.72 -2.59 -6.66
C ALA A 68 -11.85 -3.30 -8.01
N VAL A 69 -12.68 -2.76 -8.91
CA VAL A 69 -12.84 -3.28 -10.27
C VAL A 69 -11.55 -3.14 -11.08
N ALA A 70 -10.88 -1.99 -11.00
CA ALA A 70 -9.60 -1.77 -11.67
C ALA A 70 -8.50 -2.74 -11.20
N VAL A 71 -8.42 -3.02 -9.89
CA VAL A 71 -7.52 -4.05 -9.35
C VAL A 71 -7.89 -5.43 -9.89
N GLY A 72 -9.18 -5.76 -9.96
CA GLY A 72 -9.65 -7.02 -10.57
C GLY A 72 -9.19 -7.18 -12.02
N VAL A 73 -9.35 -6.14 -12.85
CA VAL A 73 -8.86 -6.14 -14.25
C VAL A 73 -7.35 -6.31 -14.32
N ALA A 74 -6.59 -5.62 -13.47
CA ALA A 74 -5.14 -5.76 -13.42
C ALA A 74 -4.71 -7.19 -13.05
N VAL A 75 -5.39 -7.83 -12.08
CA VAL A 75 -5.15 -9.23 -11.70
C VAL A 75 -5.43 -10.16 -12.88
N VAL A 76 -6.55 -9.97 -13.58
CA VAL A 76 -6.89 -10.79 -14.77
C VAL A 76 -5.83 -10.63 -15.86
N ALA A 77 -5.40 -9.41 -16.17
CA ALA A 77 -4.35 -9.15 -17.16
C ALA A 77 -3.02 -9.81 -16.77
N LEU A 78 -2.66 -9.80 -15.48
CA LEU A 78 -1.47 -10.46 -14.97
C LEU A 78 -1.57 -11.99 -15.08
N LEU A 79 -2.73 -12.59 -14.79
CA LEU A 79 -2.97 -14.02 -14.94
C LEU A 79 -2.87 -14.47 -16.41
N LEU A 80 -3.29 -13.61 -17.34
CA LEU A 80 -3.09 -13.79 -18.78
C LEU A 80 -1.64 -13.57 -19.23
N ARG A 81 -0.70 -13.32 -18.30
CA ARG A 81 0.72 -13.05 -18.56
C ARG A 81 0.97 -11.83 -19.46
N ALA A 82 0.09 -10.83 -19.39
CA ALA A 82 0.30 -9.57 -20.08
C ALA A 82 1.57 -8.86 -19.56
N PRO A 83 2.29 -8.09 -20.41
CA PRO A 83 3.44 -7.33 -19.96
C PRO A 83 3.01 -6.27 -18.92
N PHE A 84 3.89 -5.94 -17.98
CA PHE A 84 3.59 -5.05 -16.85
C PHE A 84 2.95 -3.72 -17.29
N ILE A 85 3.45 -3.13 -18.38
CA ILE A 85 2.90 -1.87 -18.92
C ILE A 85 1.42 -2.01 -19.30
N VAL A 86 1.02 -3.15 -19.88
CA VAL A 86 -0.36 -3.42 -20.28
C VAL A 86 -1.25 -3.60 -19.06
N VAL A 87 -0.77 -4.30 -18.02
CA VAL A 87 -1.49 -4.44 -16.74
C VAL A 87 -1.80 -3.08 -16.12
N VAL A 88 -0.79 -2.20 -16.05
CA VAL A 88 -0.93 -0.85 -15.49
C VAL A 88 -1.90 0.00 -16.32
N VAL A 89 -1.74 0.01 -17.65
CA VAL A 89 -2.61 0.79 -18.54
C VAL A 89 -4.06 0.32 -18.46
N LEU A 90 -4.31 -0.99 -18.44
CA LEU A 90 -5.67 -1.54 -18.33
C LEU A 90 -6.33 -1.17 -17.00
N GLY A 91 -5.61 -1.32 -15.88
CA GLY A 91 -6.11 -0.92 -14.56
C GLY A 91 -6.43 0.58 -14.51
N ALA A 92 -5.51 1.43 -14.98
CA ALA A 92 -5.71 2.88 -15.02
C ALA A 92 -6.88 3.28 -15.93
N ALA A 93 -6.98 2.69 -17.12
CA ALA A 93 -8.07 2.94 -18.06
C ALA A 93 -9.43 2.52 -17.48
N THR A 94 -9.48 1.38 -16.79
CA THR A 94 -10.70 0.90 -16.12
C THR A 94 -11.12 1.88 -15.03
N ALA A 95 -10.19 2.28 -14.15
CA ALA A 95 -10.47 3.25 -13.09
C ALA A 95 -10.92 4.61 -13.64
N ALA A 96 -10.32 5.08 -14.74
CA ALA A 96 -10.68 6.33 -15.39
C ALA A 96 -12.07 6.26 -16.05
N LEU A 97 -12.37 5.17 -16.76
CA LEU A 97 -13.65 4.97 -17.43
C LEU A 97 -14.80 4.87 -16.43
N LEU A 98 -14.63 4.11 -15.35
CA LEU A 98 -15.66 3.97 -14.32
C LEU A 98 -15.95 5.31 -13.62
N ARG A 99 -14.91 6.11 -13.34
CA ARG A 99 -15.09 7.48 -12.82
C ARG A 99 -15.76 8.40 -13.82
N ALA A 100 -15.42 8.31 -15.10
CA ALA A 100 -16.06 9.10 -16.15
C ALA A 100 -17.56 8.76 -16.30
N LEU A 101 -17.95 7.52 -16.02
CA LEU A 101 -19.34 7.06 -15.98
C LEU A 101 -20.07 7.44 -14.67
N GLY A 102 -19.43 8.18 -13.77
CA GLY A 102 -20.02 8.64 -12.51
C GLY A 102 -19.94 7.64 -11.36
N TRP A 103 -19.20 6.54 -11.52
CA TRP A 103 -18.98 5.56 -10.45
C TRP A 103 -17.71 5.94 -9.67
N ALA A 104 -17.93 6.41 -8.44
CA ALA A 104 -16.89 6.78 -7.48
C ALA A 104 -17.05 5.95 -6.21
#